data_AF-B5YCD8-F1
#
_entry.id   AF-B5YCD8-F1
#
_cell.length_a   1.000
_cell.length_b   1.000
_cell.length_c   1.000
_cell.angle_alpha   90.00
_cell.angle_beta   90.00
_cell.angle_gamma   90.00
#
_symmetry.space_group_name_H-M   'P 1'
#
loop_
_entity.id
_entity.type
_entity.pdbx_description
1 polymer ?
#
loop_
_entity_poly.entity_id
_entity_poly.type
_entity_poly.pdbx_seq_one_letter_code
_entity_poly.pdbx_strand_id
1 'polypeptide(L)'
;MIAFTKTKTFIYKFPVIVSTLLLIPLLIIVLVNVNTTSHYIIFSLESEKFTQSKILNILSDLNNRVNKDNFKAYLTLEPLSIKDNTFPKGSLILYVNKDNKKLILDFIKKHNIKKFLEISKINVPTLEIKPVKIAVLESGDTFYLYNSLNMLNFAYHKITPEDIKKNALDINNFDILIIPPGTSHTIAKNLGEIGGKKIREFIEKGGNYIGICAGAYLLLSDSTHGIESLKFLKDIETLNQKPWNIGMGVLKIKMKEHPITLGLNYEELPVIYINGPIIKNINPNYNIASYLPLSSPKDFLNNLPNLYELNKIITTGIALSHIPFKKGDIILFSFHPELNSLPGTSIKLSDPYNLRLLFNAIYFSINS
;
A
#
# COMPACT_ATOMS: atom_id res chain seq x y z
N MET A 1 -68.65 -47.95 47.37
CA MET A 1 -67.88 -48.25 46.14
C MET A 1 -68.78 -47.95 44.95
N ILE A 2 -69.02 -46.66 44.67
CA ILE A 2 -68.37 -45.83 43.64
C ILE A 2 -68.46 -46.48 42.25
N ALA A 3 -69.46 -45.99 41.52
CA ALA A 3 -69.71 -46.20 40.10
C ALA A 3 -68.80 -45.31 39.24
N PHE A 4 -68.41 -45.83 38.08
CA PHE A 4 -67.77 -45.07 37.00
C PHE A 4 -68.84 -44.71 35.96
N THR A 5 -69.11 -43.41 35.77
CA THR A 5 -69.79 -42.88 34.57
C THR A 5 -69.11 -41.60 34.10
N LYS A 6 -69.00 -41.51 32.76
CA LYS A 6 -68.38 -40.43 31.99
C LYS A 6 -69.12 -39.09 32.13
N THR A 7 -68.38 -37.99 31.97
CA THR A 7 -68.57 -36.89 30.98
C THR A 7 -68.24 -35.51 31.57
N LYS A 8 -67.39 -34.73 30.89
CA LYS A 8 -67.77 -33.51 30.16
C LYS A 8 -66.55 -32.63 29.81
N THR A 9 -66.53 -32.23 28.56
CA THR A 9 -65.75 -31.18 27.91
C THR A 9 -66.00 -29.83 28.59
N PHE A 10 -64.94 -29.06 28.83
CA PHE A 10 -65.04 -27.62 29.08
C PHE A 10 -64.14 -26.87 28.10
N ILE A 11 -64.79 -26.04 27.29
CA ILE A 11 -64.19 -25.08 26.37
C ILE A 11 -64.01 -23.79 27.17
N TYR A 12 -62.78 -23.29 27.28
CA TYR A 12 -62.51 -21.91 27.70
C TYR A 12 -61.99 -21.11 26.50
N LYS A 13 -62.70 -20.03 26.18
CA LYS A 13 -62.29 -18.97 25.26
C LYS A 13 -61.80 -17.75 26.05
N PHE A 14 -60.95 -16.96 25.38
CA PHE A 14 -60.53 -15.55 25.58
C PHE A 14 -59.14 -15.31 26.21
N PRO A 15 -58.42 -14.23 25.83
CA PRO A 15 -58.47 -13.40 24.61
C PRO A 15 -57.12 -13.30 23.88
N VAL A 16 -57.18 -12.81 22.64
CA VAL A 16 -56.02 -12.37 21.86
C VAL A 16 -55.42 -11.13 22.52
N ILE A 17 -54.15 -11.21 22.90
CA ILE A 17 -53.30 -10.03 23.12
C ILE A 17 -52.18 -10.10 22.08
N VAL A 18 -52.31 -9.22 21.09
CA VAL A 18 -51.25 -8.91 20.13
C VAL A 18 -50.13 -8.24 20.92
N SER A 19 -49.01 -8.94 21.12
CA SER A 19 -47.75 -8.30 21.49
C SER A 19 -46.79 -8.44 20.32
N THR A 20 -46.55 -7.30 19.69
CA THR A 20 -45.50 -7.04 18.71
C THR A 20 -44.14 -7.27 19.37
N LEU A 21 -43.65 -8.51 19.36
CA LEU A 21 -42.25 -8.76 19.64
C LEU A 21 -41.44 -8.33 18.41
N LEU A 22 -40.75 -7.19 18.56
CA LEU A 22 -39.75 -6.70 17.63
C LEU A 22 -38.80 -7.85 17.25
N LEU A 23 -38.80 -8.21 15.96
CA LEU A 23 -37.71 -8.93 15.33
C LEU A 23 -36.47 -8.04 15.36
N ILE A 24 -35.65 -8.23 16.39
CA ILE A 24 -34.24 -7.86 16.34
C ILE A 24 -33.60 -8.85 15.36
N PRO A 25 -32.91 -8.42 14.29
CA PRO A 25 -32.21 -9.35 13.43
C PRO A 25 -31.06 -9.94 14.26
N LEU A 26 -31.26 -11.18 14.69
CA LEU A 26 -30.25 -12.02 15.31
C LEU A 26 -29.16 -12.23 14.25
N LEU A 27 -28.08 -11.45 14.37
CA LEU A 27 -26.88 -11.64 13.57
C LEU A 27 -26.38 -13.05 13.88
N ILE A 28 -26.54 -13.96 12.91
CA ILE A 28 -26.13 -15.36 13.03
C ILE A 28 -24.59 -15.36 13.15
N ILE A 29 -24.09 -15.44 14.38
CA ILE A 29 -22.72 -15.88 14.64
C ILE A 29 -22.77 -17.40 14.53
N VAL A 30 -22.45 -17.93 13.34
CA VAL A 30 -22.14 -19.35 13.21
C VAL A 30 -20.77 -19.57 13.86
N LEU A 31 -20.75 -19.82 15.16
CA LEU A 31 -19.62 -20.49 15.81
C LEU A 31 -19.72 -21.97 15.41
N VAL A 32 -19.19 -22.31 14.23
CA VAL A 32 -18.90 -23.72 13.94
C VAL A 32 -17.80 -24.14 14.91
N ASN A 33 -18.06 -25.20 15.65
CA ASN A 33 -17.07 -25.87 16.48
C ASN A 33 -16.08 -26.56 15.53
N VAL A 34 -15.11 -25.80 14.98
CA VAL A 34 -14.09 -26.34 14.08
C VAL A 34 -13.01 -27.01 14.92
N ASN A 35 -13.07 -28.34 14.96
CA ASN A 35 -11.96 -29.22 15.31
C ASN A 35 -10.65 -28.70 14.70
N THR A 36 -9.62 -28.53 15.54
CA THR A 36 -8.15 -28.70 15.36
C THR A 36 -7.44 -28.57 13.99
N THR A 37 -8.08 -28.17 12.90
CA THR A 37 -7.48 -28.00 11.58
C THR A 37 -7.25 -26.52 11.29
N SER A 38 -6.05 -26.19 10.81
CA SER A 38 -5.76 -24.85 10.34
C SER A 38 -6.74 -24.42 9.26
N HIS A 39 -7.17 -23.16 9.31
CA HIS A 39 -8.11 -22.56 8.36
C HIS A 39 -7.72 -21.09 8.13
N TYR A 40 -8.55 -20.34 7.44
CA TYR A 40 -8.33 -18.93 7.15
C TYR A 40 -9.56 -18.10 7.47
N ILE A 41 -9.35 -16.84 7.83
CA ILE A 41 -10.39 -15.83 7.94
C ILE A 41 -10.18 -14.79 6.83
N ILE A 42 -11.19 -14.56 6.00
CA ILE A 42 -11.17 -13.53 4.96
C ILE A 42 -12.13 -12.38 5.27
N PHE A 43 -11.71 -11.15 5.02
CA PHE A 43 -12.53 -9.94 5.10
C PHE A 43 -12.02 -8.84 4.16
N SER A 44 -12.89 -7.92 3.76
CA SER A 44 -12.50 -6.72 3.00
C SER A 44 -12.59 -5.49 3.88
N LEU A 45 -11.50 -4.72 3.95
CA LEU A 45 -11.44 -3.46 4.70
C LEU A 45 -12.37 -2.40 4.12
N GLU A 46 -12.63 -2.47 2.82
CA GLU A 46 -13.46 -1.55 2.05
C GLU A 46 -14.95 -1.86 2.23
N SER A 47 -15.31 -3.12 2.48
CA SER A 47 -16.70 -3.57 2.67
C SER A 47 -17.34 -3.16 4.02
N GLU A 48 -16.49 -2.74 4.97
CA GLU A 48 -16.87 -2.36 6.34
C GLU A 48 -17.24 -0.88 6.49
N LYS A 49 -17.19 -0.09 5.39
CA LYS A 49 -17.35 1.38 5.41
C LYS A 49 -16.39 2.07 6.39
N PHE A 50 -15.20 1.49 6.61
CA PHE A 50 -14.17 2.13 7.43
C PHE A 50 -13.69 3.42 6.78
N THR A 51 -13.33 4.40 7.60
CA THR A 51 -12.60 5.57 7.11
C THR A 51 -11.21 5.15 6.64
N GLN A 52 -10.64 5.87 5.70
CA GLN A 52 -9.29 5.60 5.18
C GLN A 52 -8.23 5.59 6.29
N SER A 53 -8.32 6.51 7.26
CA SER A 53 -7.45 6.52 8.44
C SER A 53 -7.59 5.25 9.29
N LYS A 54 -8.83 4.74 9.47
CA LYS A 54 -9.06 3.46 10.17
C LYS A 54 -8.45 2.30 9.40
N ILE A 55 -8.56 2.28 8.07
CA ILE A 55 -7.92 1.26 7.22
C ILE A 55 -6.40 1.26 7.42
N LEU A 56 -5.74 2.43 7.37
CA LEU A 56 -4.30 2.53 7.62
C LEU A 56 -3.90 2.06 9.01
N ASN A 57 -4.70 2.38 10.04
CA ASN A 57 -4.46 1.88 11.40
C ASN A 57 -4.57 0.34 11.49
N ILE A 58 -5.48 -0.27 10.73
CA ILE A 58 -5.61 -1.72 10.65
C ILE A 58 -4.39 -2.33 9.95
N LEU A 59 -3.97 -1.77 8.81
CA LEU A 59 -2.78 -2.22 8.06
C LEU A 59 -1.49 -2.08 8.89
N SER A 60 -1.36 -0.99 9.63
CA SER A 60 -0.24 -0.74 10.53
C SER A 60 -0.20 -1.74 11.70
N ASP A 61 -1.34 -2.02 12.35
CA ASP A 61 -1.41 -3.03 13.41
C ASP A 61 -1.16 -4.44 12.86
N LEU A 62 -1.65 -4.74 11.65
CA LEU A 62 -1.38 -5.99 10.95
C LEU A 62 0.12 -6.16 10.71
N ASN A 63 0.80 -5.12 10.19
CA ASN A 63 2.24 -5.14 9.96
C ASN A 63 3.02 -5.38 11.25
N ASN A 64 2.66 -4.67 12.33
CA ASN A 64 3.29 -4.87 13.64
C ASN A 64 3.14 -6.31 14.13
N ARG A 65 1.97 -6.92 13.93
CA ARG A 65 1.69 -8.30 14.34
C ARG A 65 2.41 -9.32 13.49
N VAL A 66 2.49 -9.14 12.18
CA VAL A 66 3.29 -10.01 11.29
C VAL A 66 4.78 -10.00 11.69
N ASN A 67 5.29 -8.86 12.16
CA ASN A 67 6.70 -8.74 12.57
C ASN A 67 6.99 -9.29 13.98
N LYS A 68 6.03 -9.28 14.90
CA LYS A 68 6.25 -9.60 16.33
C LYS A 68 5.54 -10.84 16.84
N ASP A 69 4.45 -11.23 16.19
CA ASP A 69 3.58 -12.33 16.59
C ASP A 69 3.58 -13.44 15.52
N ASN A 70 2.99 -14.60 15.82
CA ASN A 70 2.77 -15.67 14.84
C ASN A 70 1.58 -15.36 13.89
N PHE A 71 1.56 -14.16 13.30
CA PHE A 71 0.58 -13.74 12.30
C PHE A 71 1.07 -14.13 10.91
N LYS A 72 0.18 -14.76 10.14
CA LYS A 72 0.37 -14.98 8.70
C LYS A 72 -0.81 -14.38 7.98
N ALA A 73 -0.53 -13.45 7.08
CA ALA A 73 -1.53 -12.65 6.41
C ALA A 73 -1.26 -12.55 4.91
N TYR A 74 -2.33 -12.42 4.15
CA TYR A 74 -2.27 -12.35 2.69
C TYR A 74 -3.26 -11.30 2.17
N LEU A 75 -2.97 -10.75 1.00
CA LEU A 75 -3.88 -9.93 0.22
C LEU A 75 -4.32 -10.72 -1.01
N THR A 76 -5.61 -10.73 -1.32
CA THR A 76 -6.08 -11.33 -2.57
C THR A 76 -5.64 -10.50 -3.77
N LEU A 77 -5.11 -11.16 -4.80
CA LEU A 77 -4.80 -10.52 -6.09
C LEU A 77 -5.98 -10.60 -7.07
N GLU A 78 -6.90 -11.54 -6.82
CA GLU A 78 -8.14 -11.71 -7.57
C GLU A 78 -9.36 -11.66 -6.63
N PRO A 79 -10.56 -11.32 -7.15
CA PRO A 79 -11.77 -11.41 -6.34
C PRO A 79 -12.03 -12.85 -5.93
N LEU A 80 -12.50 -13.06 -4.71
CA LEU A 80 -12.84 -14.38 -4.20
C LEU A 80 -14.33 -14.44 -3.86
N SER A 81 -15.08 -15.29 -4.56
CA SER A 81 -16.49 -15.56 -4.28
C SER A 81 -16.64 -16.87 -3.51
N ILE A 82 -17.31 -16.81 -2.37
CA ILE A 82 -17.59 -17.96 -1.50
C ILE A 82 -19.08 -17.92 -1.12
N LYS A 83 -19.85 -18.89 -1.64
CA LYS A 83 -21.32 -18.89 -1.53
C LYS A 83 -21.87 -17.54 -2.05
N ASP A 84 -22.66 -16.83 -1.23
CA ASP A 84 -23.27 -15.55 -1.58
C ASP A 84 -22.39 -14.32 -1.26
N ASN A 85 -21.15 -14.54 -0.78
CA ASN A 85 -20.23 -13.46 -0.45
C ASN A 85 -19.18 -13.30 -1.55
N THR A 86 -18.93 -12.06 -1.95
CA THR A 86 -17.83 -11.72 -2.87
C THR A 86 -16.88 -10.76 -2.18
N PHE A 87 -15.61 -11.16 -2.14
CA PHE A 87 -14.51 -10.37 -1.60
C PHE A 87 -13.72 -9.76 -2.76
N PRO A 88 -13.58 -8.42 -2.83
CA PRO A 88 -12.83 -7.76 -3.89
C PRO A 88 -11.33 -8.08 -3.81
N LYS A 89 -10.59 -7.69 -4.86
CA LYS A 89 -9.11 -7.66 -4.84
C LYS A 89 -8.61 -6.81 -3.66
N GLY A 90 -7.52 -7.22 -3.03
CA GLY A 90 -6.97 -6.57 -1.85
C GLY A 90 -7.69 -6.91 -0.54
N SER A 91 -8.59 -7.90 -0.56
CA SER A 91 -9.18 -8.45 0.67
C SER A 91 -8.10 -9.14 1.49
N LEU A 92 -8.18 -8.99 2.82
CA LEU A 92 -7.24 -9.58 3.75
C LEU A 92 -7.65 -11.01 4.10
N ILE A 93 -6.66 -11.89 4.12
CA ILE A 93 -6.78 -13.27 4.58
C ILE A 93 -5.82 -13.47 5.75
N LEU A 94 -6.31 -13.97 6.88
CA LEU A 94 -5.51 -14.33 8.04
C LEU A 94 -5.50 -15.85 8.20
N TYR A 95 -4.32 -16.46 8.29
CA TYR A 95 -4.19 -17.89 8.56
C TYR A 95 -4.33 -18.19 10.05
N VAL A 96 -5.26 -19.08 10.40
CA VAL A 96 -5.61 -19.44 11.76
C VAL A 96 -5.17 -20.86 12.05
N ASN A 97 -4.40 -21.04 13.13
CA ASN A 97 -4.06 -22.34 13.72
C ASN A 97 -4.28 -22.30 15.24
N LYS A 98 -3.98 -23.40 15.93
CA LYS A 98 -4.16 -23.52 17.38
C LYS A 98 -3.38 -22.45 18.16
N ASP A 99 -2.20 -22.07 17.68
CA ASP A 99 -1.26 -21.20 18.41
C ASP A 99 -1.59 -19.72 18.27
N ASN A 100 -2.18 -19.30 17.14
CA ASN A 100 -2.46 -17.89 16.86
C ASN A 100 -3.96 -17.51 16.91
N LYS A 101 -4.87 -18.49 17.05
CA LYS A 101 -6.34 -18.26 17.02
C LYS A 101 -6.79 -17.13 17.95
N LYS A 102 -6.32 -17.12 19.19
CA LYS A 102 -6.69 -16.08 20.16
C LYS A 102 -6.28 -14.68 19.68
N LEU A 103 -5.04 -14.55 19.19
CA LEU A 103 -4.52 -13.26 18.75
C LEU A 103 -5.27 -12.73 17.52
N ILE A 104 -5.66 -13.60 16.58
CA ILE A 104 -6.45 -13.23 15.40
C ILE A 104 -7.86 -12.77 15.80
N LEU A 105 -8.53 -13.50 16.69
CA LEU A 105 -9.84 -13.09 17.20
C LEU A 105 -9.77 -11.76 17.96
N ASP A 106 -8.72 -11.54 18.75
CA ASP A 106 -8.47 -10.27 19.44
C ASP A 106 -8.21 -9.12 18.44
N PHE A 107 -7.51 -9.38 17.32
CA PHE A 107 -7.32 -8.40 16.24
C PHE A 107 -8.64 -8.00 15.57
N ILE A 108 -9.47 -9.00 15.20
CA ILE A 108 -10.80 -8.79 14.61
C ILE A 108 -11.67 -7.95 15.55
N LYS A 109 -11.70 -8.31 16.84
CA LYS A 109 -12.46 -7.60 17.87
C LYS A 109 -11.94 -6.18 18.10
N LYS A 110 -10.62 -5.99 18.24
CA LYS A 110 -9.97 -4.68 18.44
C LYS A 110 -10.32 -3.71 17.32
N HIS A 111 -10.37 -4.20 16.09
CA HIS A 111 -10.67 -3.35 14.93
C HIS A 111 -12.14 -3.29 14.53
N ASN A 112 -12.99 -4.01 15.26
CA ASN A 112 -14.43 -4.05 15.04
C ASN A 112 -14.78 -4.54 13.62
N ILE A 113 -14.05 -5.54 13.13
CA ILE A 113 -14.31 -6.21 11.84
C ILE A 113 -15.50 -7.15 12.07
N LYS A 114 -16.62 -6.87 11.40
CA LYS A 114 -17.90 -7.53 11.60
C LYS A 114 -18.22 -8.53 10.49
N LYS A 115 -17.74 -8.28 9.28
CA LYS A 115 -17.99 -9.07 8.07
C LYS A 115 -16.73 -9.82 7.69
N PHE A 116 -16.64 -11.05 8.17
CA PHE A 116 -15.59 -11.98 7.79
C PHE A 116 -16.18 -13.38 7.59
N LEU A 117 -15.45 -14.22 6.87
CA LEU A 117 -15.78 -15.64 6.70
C LEU A 117 -14.61 -16.53 7.05
N GLU A 118 -14.89 -17.65 7.69
CA GLU A 118 -13.94 -18.75 7.84
C GLU A 118 -13.96 -19.65 6.61
N ILE A 119 -12.78 -19.95 6.05
CA ILE A 119 -12.59 -20.81 4.89
C ILE A 119 -11.47 -21.81 5.11
N SER A 120 -11.59 -23.00 4.51
CA SER A 120 -10.60 -24.07 4.67
C SER A 120 -9.45 -24.00 3.65
N LYS A 121 -9.62 -23.27 2.54
CA LYS A 121 -8.61 -23.15 1.47
C LYS A 121 -8.67 -21.80 0.78
N ILE A 122 -7.52 -21.35 0.30
CA ILE A 122 -7.38 -20.21 -0.61
C ILE A 122 -7.22 -20.78 -2.03
N ASN A 123 -8.02 -20.32 -2.98
CA ASN A 123 -8.02 -20.79 -4.38
C ASN A 123 -7.85 -19.64 -5.39
N VAL A 124 -7.33 -18.50 -4.93
CA VAL A 124 -6.96 -17.34 -5.75
C VAL A 124 -5.50 -16.99 -5.49
N PRO A 125 -4.80 -16.37 -6.45
CA PRO A 125 -3.48 -15.82 -6.21
C PRO A 125 -3.51 -14.80 -5.07
N THR A 126 -2.44 -14.77 -4.28
CA THR A 126 -2.32 -13.89 -3.13
C THR A 126 -0.93 -13.29 -3.03
N LEU A 127 -0.84 -12.11 -2.45
CA LEU A 127 0.39 -11.48 -2.00
C LEU A 127 0.56 -11.75 -0.51
N GLU A 128 1.71 -12.29 -0.09
CA GLU A 128 1.98 -12.57 1.31
C GLU A 128 2.50 -11.32 2.04
N ILE A 129 1.93 -11.06 3.22
CA ILE A 129 2.41 -10.05 4.16
C ILE A 129 3.33 -10.76 5.15
N LYS A 130 4.64 -10.60 4.95
CA LYS A 130 5.72 -11.21 5.75
C LYS A 130 6.74 -10.15 6.22
N PRO A 131 7.54 -10.40 7.25
CA PRO A 131 8.59 -9.47 7.68
C PRO A 131 9.50 -9.05 6.51
N VAL A 132 9.84 -7.76 6.43
CA VAL A 132 10.60 -7.17 5.32
C VAL A 132 11.86 -6.49 5.84
N LYS A 133 13.01 -6.76 5.21
CA LYS A 133 14.29 -6.14 5.56
C LYS A 133 14.56 -4.94 4.65
N ILE A 134 14.27 -3.75 5.17
CA ILE A 134 14.36 -2.50 4.41
C ILE A 134 15.66 -1.77 4.76
N ALA A 135 16.45 -1.41 3.75
CA ALA A 135 17.49 -0.39 3.87
C ALA A 135 16.93 0.95 3.38
N VAL A 136 17.11 2.03 4.16
CA VAL A 136 16.77 3.40 3.77
C VAL A 136 18.05 4.20 3.67
N LEU A 137 18.33 4.76 2.50
CA LEU A 137 19.49 5.61 2.31
C LEU A 137 19.36 6.87 3.17
N GLU A 138 20.37 7.15 3.99
CA GLU A 138 20.47 8.42 4.70
C GLU A 138 20.81 9.53 3.71
N SER A 139 19.81 10.35 3.41
CA SER A 139 19.94 11.65 2.77
C SER A 139 19.41 12.73 3.73
N GLY A 140 19.69 14.00 3.50
CA GLY A 140 19.24 15.09 4.38
C GLY A 140 17.70 15.21 4.53
N ASP A 141 16.92 14.57 3.65
CA ASP A 141 15.47 14.77 3.52
C ASP A 141 14.66 13.50 3.86
N THR A 142 15.05 12.76 4.90
CA THR A 142 14.43 11.48 5.27
C THR A 142 13.36 11.56 6.36
N PHE A 143 13.19 12.70 7.05
CA PHE A 143 12.32 12.81 8.23
C PHE A 143 10.90 12.31 7.99
N TYR A 144 10.25 12.75 6.92
CA TYR A 144 8.88 12.36 6.60
C TYR A 144 8.76 10.89 6.18
N LEU A 145 9.76 10.38 5.46
CA LEU A 145 9.82 8.96 5.12
C LEU A 145 9.92 8.09 6.38
N TYR A 146 10.80 8.44 7.32
CA TYR A 146 10.93 7.74 8.60
C TYR A 146 9.63 7.76 9.40
N ASN A 147 8.95 8.91 9.47
CA ASN A 147 7.65 9.00 10.14
C ASN A 147 6.62 8.10 9.48
N SER A 148 6.53 8.10 8.16
CA SER A 148 5.58 7.27 7.42
C SER A 148 5.86 5.78 7.56
N LEU A 149 7.12 5.36 7.52
CA LEU A 149 7.52 3.97 7.80
C LEU A 149 7.18 3.56 9.24
N ASN A 150 7.46 4.43 10.23
CA ASN A 150 7.12 4.20 11.63
C ASN A 150 5.60 4.12 11.85
N MET A 151 4.82 5.02 11.23
CA MET A 151 3.36 5.02 11.29
C MET A 151 2.77 3.73 10.72
N LEU A 152 3.41 3.16 9.70
CA LEU A 152 3.03 1.89 9.10
C LEU A 152 3.65 0.67 9.81
N ASN A 153 4.43 0.86 10.89
CA ASN A 153 5.14 -0.18 11.63
C ASN A 153 6.15 -1.00 10.80
N PHE A 154 6.79 -0.40 9.81
CA PHE A 154 7.92 -1.02 9.12
C PHE A 154 9.22 -0.80 9.91
N ALA A 155 9.93 -1.90 10.18
CA ALA A 155 11.32 -1.83 10.61
C ALA A 155 12.21 -1.50 9.40
N TYR A 156 13.24 -0.69 9.61
CA TYR A 156 14.21 -0.34 8.59
C TYR A 156 15.58 -0.11 9.20
N HIS A 157 16.61 -0.33 8.38
CA HIS A 157 17.99 0.01 8.67
C HIS A 157 18.36 1.26 7.88
N LYS A 158 18.90 2.25 8.58
CA LYS A 158 19.50 3.41 7.95
C LYS A 158 20.85 3.00 7.38
N ILE A 159 21.12 3.35 6.13
CA ILE A 159 22.39 3.04 5.45
C ILE A 159 22.97 4.31 4.85
N THR A 160 24.27 4.57 5.07
CA THR A 160 24.93 5.73 4.49
C THR A 160 25.48 5.44 3.10
N PRO A 161 25.78 6.46 2.28
CA PRO A 161 26.52 6.27 1.03
C PRO A 161 27.88 5.55 1.23
N GLU A 162 28.56 5.76 2.36
CA GLU A 162 29.81 5.05 2.67
C GLU A 162 29.60 3.57 2.92
N ASP A 163 28.53 3.20 3.63
CA ASP A 163 28.19 1.79 3.88
C ASP A 163 27.90 1.06 2.56
N ILE A 164 27.15 1.70 1.64
CA ILE A 164 26.88 1.15 0.31
C ILE A 164 28.20 0.95 -0.46
N LYS A 165 29.10 1.93 -0.46
CA LYS A 165 30.42 1.81 -1.11
C LYS A 165 31.27 0.69 -0.51
N LYS A 166 31.12 0.41 0.79
CA LYS A 166 31.74 -0.70 1.51
C LYS A 166 30.96 -2.02 1.40
N ASN A 167 30.02 -2.12 0.47
CA ASN A 167 29.26 -3.34 0.15
C ASN A 167 28.37 -3.84 1.30
N ALA A 168 27.85 -2.93 2.14
CA ALA A 168 26.87 -3.28 3.17
C ALA A 168 25.48 -3.63 2.58
N LEU A 169 25.19 -3.18 1.36
CA LEU A 169 23.96 -3.49 0.63
C LEU A 169 24.03 -4.89 0.02
N ASP A 170 23.56 -5.90 0.77
CA ASP A 170 23.58 -7.32 0.41
C ASP A 170 22.18 -7.96 0.48
N ILE A 171 21.88 -8.86 -0.46
CA ILE A 171 20.55 -9.49 -0.61
C ILE A 171 20.19 -10.46 0.53
N ASN A 172 21.16 -10.93 1.32
CA ASN A 172 20.86 -11.75 2.49
C ASN A 172 20.40 -10.88 3.68
N ASN A 173 20.79 -9.60 3.67
CA ASN A 173 20.51 -8.64 4.75
C ASN A 173 19.36 -7.70 4.42
N PHE A 174 19.10 -7.43 3.14
CA PHE A 174 18.07 -6.50 2.70
C PHE A 174 17.28 -7.05 1.50
N ASP A 175 15.97 -6.90 1.57
CA ASP A 175 15.07 -7.19 0.45
C ASP A 175 14.86 -5.95 -0.43
N ILE A 176 14.93 -4.75 0.16
CA ILE A 176 14.61 -3.48 -0.49
C ILE A 176 15.60 -2.39 -0.08
N LEU A 177 16.06 -1.60 -1.05
CA LEU A 177 16.65 -0.28 -0.85
C LEU A 177 15.62 0.80 -1.19
N ILE A 178 15.31 1.67 -0.22
CA ILE A 178 14.51 2.88 -0.45
C ILE A 178 15.46 4.07 -0.52
N ILE A 179 15.45 4.78 -1.65
CA ILE A 179 16.11 6.08 -1.78
C ILE A 179 15.07 7.19 -1.60
N PRO A 180 15.22 8.02 -0.55
CA PRO A 180 14.27 9.06 -0.19
C PRO A 180 14.25 10.23 -1.19
N PRO A 181 13.35 11.20 -0.99
CA PRO A 181 13.45 12.50 -1.62
C PRO A 181 14.75 13.26 -1.26
N GLY A 182 14.91 14.42 -1.90
CA GLY A 182 15.94 15.41 -1.57
C GLY A 182 16.60 16.02 -2.80
N THR A 183 17.90 16.27 -2.73
CA THR A 183 18.68 16.77 -3.89
C THR A 183 19.37 15.60 -4.62
N SER A 184 18.89 15.22 -5.80
CA SER A 184 19.44 14.10 -6.59
C SER A 184 20.95 14.25 -6.86
N HIS A 185 21.42 15.47 -7.13
CA HIS A 185 22.83 15.76 -7.35
C HIS A 185 23.69 15.50 -6.10
N THR A 186 23.20 15.88 -4.92
CA THR A 186 23.90 15.63 -3.65
C THR A 186 23.93 14.14 -3.33
N ILE A 187 22.80 13.45 -3.51
CA ILE A 187 22.72 12.00 -3.28
C ILE A 187 23.67 11.25 -4.22
N ALA A 188 23.62 11.55 -5.52
CA ALA A 188 24.51 10.95 -6.51
C ALA A 188 25.98 11.24 -6.22
N LYS A 189 26.33 12.49 -5.90
CA LYS A 189 27.70 12.88 -5.55
C LYS A 189 28.25 12.07 -4.37
N ASN A 190 27.44 11.86 -3.33
CA ASN A 190 27.86 11.12 -2.14
C ASN A 190 28.02 9.62 -2.40
N LEU A 191 27.15 9.05 -3.24
CA LEU A 191 27.25 7.65 -3.69
C LEU A 191 28.46 7.44 -4.61
N GLY A 192 28.68 8.35 -5.55
CA GLY A 192 29.71 8.26 -6.58
C GLY A 192 29.56 7.01 -7.46
N GLU A 193 30.56 6.77 -8.31
CA GLU A 193 30.53 5.63 -9.24
C GLU A 193 30.55 4.27 -8.54
N ILE A 194 31.17 4.20 -7.36
CA ILE A 194 31.20 2.96 -6.58
C ILE A 194 29.82 2.67 -5.99
N GLY A 195 29.16 3.66 -5.39
CA GLY A 195 27.83 3.50 -4.83
C GLY A 195 26.80 3.15 -5.89
N GLY A 196 26.86 3.79 -7.07
CA GLY A 196 26.00 3.46 -8.20
C GLY A 196 26.14 2.01 -8.66
N LYS A 197 27.39 1.53 -8.84
CA LYS A 197 27.66 0.12 -9.16
C LYS A 197 27.09 -0.82 -8.10
N LYS A 198 27.24 -0.48 -6.81
CA LYS A 198 26.75 -1.31 -5.69
C LYS A 198 25.23 -1.40 -5.63
N ILE A 199 24.54 -0.28 -5.85
CA ILE A 199 23.07 -0.25 -5.97
C ILE A 199 22.62 -1.10 -7.14
N ARG A 200 23.25 -0.94 -8.31
CA ARG A 200 22.93 -1.75 -9.49
C ARG A 200 23.15 -3.24 -9.22
N GLU A 201 24.30 -3.62 -8.68
CA GLU A 201 24.63 -5.01 -8.33
C GLU A 201 23.61 -5.62 -7.36
N PHE A 202 23.14 -4.86 -6.37
CA PHE A 202 22.11 -5.30 -5.44
C PHE A 202 20.81 -5.64 -6.17
N ILE A 203 20.35 -4.77 -7.07
CA ILE A 203 19.13 -5.00 -7.86
C ILE A 203 19.30 -6.19 -8.80
N GLU A 204 20.45 -6.28 -9.50
CA GLU A 204 20.74 -7.39 -10.41
C GLU A 204 20.78 -8.76 -9.71
N LYS A 205 21.07 -8.79 -8.40
CA LYS A 205 21.08 -9.99 -7.57
C LYS A 205 19.72 -10.36 -6.97
N GLY A 206 18.69 -9.52 -7.14
CA GLY A 206 17.33 -9.76 -6.64
C GLY A 206 16.91 -8.86 -5.48
N GLY A 207 17.73 -7.89 -5.11
CA GLY A 207 17.28 -6.79 -4.25
C GLY A 207 16.33 -5.86 -5.00
N ASN A 208 15.44 -5.19 -4.29
CA ASN A 208 14.47 -4.28 -4.90
C ASN A 208 14.78 -2.82 -4.61
N TYR A 209 14.28 -1.92 -5.44
CA TYR A 209 14.53 -0.49 -5.34
C TYR A 209 13.22 0.30 -5.30
N ILE A 210 13.07 1.18 -4.32
CA ILE A 210 12.00 2.18 -4.29
C ILE A 210 12.64 3.57 -4.31
N GLY A 211 12.45 4.31 -5.41
CA GLY A 211 12.92 5.68 -5.55
C GLY A 211 11.78 6.67 -5.39
N ILE A 212 11.94 7.66 -4.51
CA ILE A 212 10.94 8.71 -4.30
C ILE A 212 11.53 10.06 -4.70
N CYS A 213 10.87 10.79 -5.61
CA CYS A 213 11.28 12.11 -6.09
C CYS A 213 12.75 12.11 -6.56
N ALA A 214 13.69 12.62 -5.75
CA ALA A 214 15.12 12.57 -6.04
C ALA A 214 15.64 11.14 -6.26
N GLY A 215 15.21 10.19 -5.42
CA GLY A 215 15.52 8.77 -5.61
C GLY A 215 14.97 8.22 -6.92
N ALA A 216 13.89 8.78 -7.45
CA ALA A 216 13.39 8.40 -8.78
C ALA A 216 14.27 8.95 -9.91
N TYR A 217 14.76 10.20 -9.79
CA TYR A 217 15.65 10.81 -10.79
C TYR A 217 16.99 10.09 -10.95
N LEU A 218 17.53 9.45 -9.91
CA LEU A 218 18.89 8.91 -9.92
C LEU A 218 19.11 7.87 -11.02
N LEU A 219 18.09 7.08 -11.33
CA LEU A 219 18.26 5.92 -12.20
C LEU A 219 18.05 6.23 -13.69
N LEU A 220 17.48 7.39 -13.98
CA LEU A 220 17.01 7.79 -15.31
C LEU A 220 18.18 8.16 -16.24
N SER A 221 18.04 7.87 -17.52
CA SER A 221 19.12 8.05 -18.50
C SER A 221 19.46 9.52 -18.78
N ASP A 222 18.50 10.42 -18.62
CA ASP A 222 18.64 11.86 -18.80
C ASP A 222 19.02 12.61 -17.51
N SER A 223 19.27 11.88 -16.42
CA SER A 223 19.67 12.48 -15.15
C SER A 223 20.97 13.25 -15.26
N THR A 224 21.00 14.48 -14.71
CA THR A 224 22.10 15.44 -14.89
C THR A 224 23.16 15.41 -13.79
N HIS A 225 23.06 14.48 -12.83
CA HIS A 225 23.97 14.44 -11.67
C HIS A 225 25.39 13.92 -11.98
N GLY A 226 25.65 13.46 -13.21
CA GLY A 226 27.01 13.15 -13.69
C GLY A 226 27.64 11.86 -13.14
N ILE A 227 26.84 10.89 -12.66
CA ILE A 227 27.32 9.58 -12.18
C ILE A 227 26.73 8.50 -13.07
N GLU A 228 27.52 7.94 -13.98
CA GLU A 228 27.01 7.09 -15.06
C GLU A 228 26.57 5.71 -14.55
N SER A 229 27.22 5.18 -13.51
CA SER A 229 26.78 3.90 -12.90
C SER A 229 25.42 3.95 -12.21
N LEU A 230 24.86 5.13 -11.96
CA LEU A 230 23.48 5.28 -11.48
C LEU A 230 22.48 5.33 -12.64
N LYS A 231 22.88 5.78 -13.83
CA LYS A 231 22.01 5.98 -15.01
C LYS A 231 21.81 4.71 -15.82
N PHE A 232 21.38 3.63 -15.18
CA PHE A 232 21.26 2.31 -15.82
C PHE A 232 19.88 2.00 -16.42
N LEU A 233 18.87 2.87 -16.24
CA LEU A 233 17.60 2.80 -16.96
C LEU A 233 17.71 3.54 -18.30
N LYS A 234 18.50 2.99 -19.22
CA LYS A 234 18.97 3.66 -20.44
C LYS A 234 17.88 4.26 -21.34
N ASP A 235 16.69 3.68 -21.33
CA ASP A 235 15.59 4.12 -22.19
C ASP A 235 14.54 4.96 -21.44
N ILE A 236 14.71 5.17 -20.14
CA ILE A 236 13.73 5.86 -19.28
C ILE A 236 14.21 7.29 -19.00
N GLU A 237 13.53 8.24 -19.64
CA GLU A 237 13.79 9.68 -19.58
C GLU A 237 12.67 10.44 -18.86
N THR A 238 12.88 11.73 -18.59
CA THR A 238 11.86 12.65 -18.08
C THR A 238 11.32 13.60 -19.15
N LEU A 239 10.10 14.09 -18.93
CA LEU A 239 9.48 15.16 -19.72
C LEU A 239 9.79 16.56 -19.19
N ASN A 240 10.32 16.64 -17.96
CA ASN A 240 10.51 17.88 -17.25
C ASN A 240 11.98 18.16 -16.90
N GLN A 241 13.00 17.58 -17.53
CA GLN A 241 14.39 17.93 -17.19
C GLN A 241 14.70 19.44 -17.38
N LYS A 242 13.98 20.10 -18.29
CA LYS A 242 14.14 21.53 -18.62
C LYS A 242 12.77 22.22 -18.74
N PRO A 243 12.26 22.90 -17.69
CA PRO A 243 12.84 23.03 -16.35
C PRO A 243 12.42 21.90 -15.39
N TRP A 244 13.35 21.41 -14.58
CA TRP A 244 13.11 20.38 -13.54
C TRP A 244 12.14 20.84 -12.45
N ASN A 245 12.13 22.13 -12.14
CA ASN A 245 11.37 22.72 -11.05
C ASN A 245 9.97 23.18 -11.49
N ILE A 246 9.13 22.29 -12.01
CA ILE A 246 7.81 22.64 -12.58
C ILE A 246 6.78 23.11 -11.54
N GLY A 247 6.99 22.83 -10.24
CA GLY A 247 6.11 23.28 -9.18
C GLY A 247 5.90 22.27 -8.06
N MET A 248 4.99 22.62 -7.14
CA MET A 248 4.66 21.78 -5.99
C MET A 248 3.23 21.99 -5.51
N GLY A 249 2.61 20.96 -4.96
CA GLY A 249 1.23 21.02 -4.45
C GLY A 249 0.51 19.68 -4.55
N VAL A 250 -0.82 19.74 -4.58
CA VAL A 250 -1.67 18.56 -4.78
C VAL A 250 -1.85 18.33 -6.27
N LEU A 251 -1.46 17.15 -6.72
CA LEU A 251 -1.90 16.59 -8.00
C LEU A 251 -2.81 15.40 -7.74
N LYS A 252 -3.58 14.99 -8.75
CA LYS A 252 -4.38 13.78 -8.71
C LYS A 252 -3.80 12.76 -9.67
N ILE A 253 -3.82 11.50 -9.29
CA ILE A 253 -3.41 10.40 -10.16
C ILE A 253 -4.60 9.50 -10.49
N LYS A 254 -4.61 9.00 -11.73
CA LYS A 254 -5.40 7.86 -12.15
C LYS A 254 -4.49 6.65 -12.24
N MET A 255 -4.96 5.53 -11.70
CA MET A 255 -4.18 4.32 -11.51
C MET A 255 -4.74 3.19 -12.37
N LYS A 256 -3.85 2.29 -12.78
CA LYS A 256 -4.22 0.98 -13.31
C LYS A 256 -4.34 -0.01 -12.16
N GLU A 257 -5.02 -1.10 -12.45
CA GLU A 257 -5.02 -2.24 -11.54
C GLU A 257 -3.61 -2.83 -11.44
N HIS A 258 -3.09 -2.91 -10.22
CA HIS A 258 -1.77 -3.42 -9.90
C HIS A 258 -1.73 -3.81 -8.41
N PRO A 259 -0.88 -4.77 -7.97
CA PRO A 259 -0.73 -5.06 -6.54
C PRO A 259 -0.44 -3.82 -5.67
N ILE A 260 0.30 -2.85 -6.20
CA ILE A 260 0.60 -1.58 -5.53
C ILE A 260 -0.66 -0.72 -5.32
N THR A 261 -1.68 -0.85 -6.16
CA THR A 261 -2.88 -0.02 -6.11
C THR A 261 -4.05 -0.68 -5.34
N LEU A 262 -3.88 -1.91 -4.83
CA LEU A 262 -4.94 -2.65 -4.14
C LEU A 262 -5.62 -1.85 -3.01
N GLY A 263 -6.95 -1.79 -3.09
CA GLY A 263 -7.85 -1.09 -2.17
C GLY A 263 -7.80 0.44 -2.23
N LEU A 264 -7.24 0.99 -3.30
CA LEU A 264 -7.34 2.42 -3.65
C LEU A 264 -8.42 2.66 -4.71
N ASN A 265 -8.91 3.89 -4.79
CA ASN A 265 -9.79 4.32 -5.87
C ASN A 265 -8.96 4.55 -7.14
N TYR A 266 -9.14 3.71 -8.15
CA TYR A 266 -8.34 3.76 -9.38
C TYR A 266 -8.57 5.02 -10.22
N GLU A 267 -9.73 5.66 -10.12
CA GLU A 267 -10.05 6.82 -10.95
C GLU A 267 -9.36 8.09 -10.46
N GLU A 268 -9.21 8.24 -9.14
CA GLU A 268 -8.64 9.45 -8.56
C GLU A 268 -8.06 9.18 -7.17
N LEU A 269 -6.79 9.55 -6.98
CA LEU A 269 -6.15 9.68 -5.68
C LEU A 269 -5.34 11.00 -5.63
N PRO A 270 -5.58 11.88 -4.65
CA PRO A 270 -4.76 13.07 -4.47
C PRO A 270 -3.41 12.71 -3.84
N VAL A 271 -2.33 13.32 -4.32
CA VAL A 271 -0.95 13.10 -3.88
C VAL A 271 -0.18 14.42 -3.78
N ILE A 272 0.81 14.48 -2.89
CA ILE A 272 1.72 15.62 -2.80
C ILE A 272 2.82 15.48 -3.85
N TYR A 273 2.93 16.45 -4.74
CA TYR A 273 3.97 16.54 -5.75
C TYR A 273 4.95 17.69 -5.41
N ILE A 274 6.25 17.45 -5.55
CA ILE A 274 7.29 18.48 -5.37
C ILE A 274 8.42 18.22 -6.39
N ASN A 275 8.34 18.85 -7.56
CA ASN A 275 9.39 18.82 -8.60
C ASN A 275 9.94 17.42 -9.00
N GLY A 276 9.21 16.35 -8.71
CA GLY A 276 9.66 14.99 -9.01
C GLY A 276 9.67 14.70 -10.51
N PRO A 277 10.33 13.61 -10.94
CA PRO A 277 10.53 13.32 -12.36
C PRO A 277 9.21 12.94 -13.01
N ILE A 278 8.77 13.68 -14.01
CA ILE A 278 7.64 13.27 -14.85
C ILE A 278 8.19 12.30 -15.90
N ILE A 279 8.09 11.00 -15.63
CA ILE A 279 8.73 9.98 -16.45
C ILE A 279 8.01 9.87 -17.80
N LYS A 280 8.77 9.90 -18.89
CA LYS A 280 8.24 9.74 -20.25
C LYS A 280 7.64 8.35 -20.41
N ASN A 281 6.44 8.29 -20.98
CA ASN A 281 5.77 7.01 -21.22
C ASN A 281 6.39 6.29 -22.42
N ILE A 282 7.41 5.46 -22.14
CA ILE A 282 8.10 4.66 -23.16
C ILE A 282 7.53 3.25 -23.30
N ASN A 283 6.96 2.71 -22.21
CA ASN A 283 6.43 1.36 -22.15
C ASN A 283 5.18 1.38 -21.26
N PRO A 284 3.98 1.16 -21.83
CA PRO A 284 2.73 1.16 -21.09
C PRO A 284 2.69 0.16 -19.94
N ASN A 285 3.47 -0.92 -20.00
CA ASN A 285 3.52 -1.94 -18.94
C ASN A 285 4.23 -1.44 -17.68
N TYR A 286 5.10 -0.43 -17.80
CA TYR A 286 5.74 0.16 -16.63
C TYR A 286 4.86 1.20 -15.93
N ASN A 287 3.81 1.68 -16.59
CA ASN A 287 2.93 2.71 -16.05
C ASN A 287 1.86 2.11 -15.12
N ILE A 288 1.99 2.35 -13.82
CA ILE A 288 0.97 2.06 -12.80
C ILE A 288 0.02 3.24 -12.64
N ALA A 289 0.51 4.48 -12.65
CA ALA A 289 -0.32 5.67 -12.51
C ALA A 289 0.16 6.83 -13.38
N SER A 290 -0.79 7.64 -13.84
CA SER A 290 -0.55 8.90 -14.56
C SER A 290 -1.29 10.05 -13.87
N TYR A 291 -0.79 11.28 -14.02
CA TYR A 291 -1.47 12.44 -13.46
C TYR A 291 -2.73 12.78 -14.26
N LEU A 292 -3.77 13.21 -13.55
CA LEU A 292 -4.96 13.85 -14.12
C LEU A 292 -4.66 15.34 -14.39
N PRO A 293 -5.34 15.96 -15.36
CA PRO A 293 -5.19 17.39 -15.63
C PRO A 293 -5.61 18.20 -14.41
N LEU A 294 -4.80 19.18 -14.06
CA LEU A 294 -5.08 20.16 -13.02
C LEU A 294 -6.03 21.22 -13.58
N SER A 295 -7.21 21.36 -12.98
CA SER A 295 -8.24 22.31 -13.42
C SER A 295 -8.11 23.68 -12.75
N SER A 296 -7.44 23.75 -11.59
CA SER A 296 -7.27 24.98 -10.79
C SER A 296 -5.91 24.99 -10.10
N PRO A 297 -5.19 26.13 -10.09
CA PRO A 297 -3.88 26.23 -9.43
C PRO A 297 -3.98 26.46 -7.92
N LYS A 298 -5.19 26.49 -7.32
CA LYS A 298 -5.36 26.87 -5.90
C LYS A 298 -4.48 26.06 -4.95
N ASP A 299 -4.36 24.76 -5.21
CA ASP A 299 -3.60 23.82 -4.38
C ASP A 299 -2.27 23.42 -5.06
N PHE A 300 -1.81 24.18 -6.06
CA PHE A 300 -0.57 23.93 -6.80
C PHE A 300 0.20 25.22 -7.12
N LEU A 301 1.39 25.33 -6.54
CA LEU A 301 2.36 26.39 -6.83
C LEU A 301 3.06 26.08 -8.15
N ASN A 302 2.52 26.64 -9.24
CA ASN A 302 3.03 26.44 -10.60
C ASN A 302 4.23 27.36 -10.90
N ASN A 303 5.33 26.78 -11.37
CA ASN A 303 6.52 27.52 -11.81
C ASN A 303 6.61 27.66 -13.33
N LEU A 304 5.68 27.07 -14.09
CA LEU A 304 5.62 27.19 -15.55
C LEU A 304 4.79 28.41 -15.97
N PRO A 305 4.98 28.93 -17.21
CA PRO A 305 4.32 30.16 -17.66
C PRO A 305 2.79 30.13 -17.58
N ASN A 306 2.17 28.96 -17.71
CA ASN A 306 0.73 28.78 -17.63
C ASN A 306 0.35 27.33 -17.28
N LEU A 307 -0.93 27.12 -16.96
CA LEU A 307 -1.49 25.82 -16.59
C LEU A 307 -1.53 24.84 -17.78
N TYR A 308 -1.61 25.34 -19.01
CA TYR A 308 -1.61 24.49 -20.20
C TYR A 308 -0.28 23.74 -20.38
N GLU A 309 0.86 24.43 -20.25
CA GLU A 309 2.18 23.80 -20.31
C GLU A 309 2.39 22.79 -19.18
N LEU A 310 1.96 23.11 -17.95
CA LEU A 310 1.98 22.17 -16.85
C LEU A 310 1.17 20.91 -17.16
N ASN A 311 -0.09 21.09 -17.59
CA ASN A 311 -0.98 19.97 -17.91
C ASN A 311 -0.44 19.12 -19.05
N LYS A 312 0.14 19.73 -20.09
CA LYS A 312 0.79 19.02 -21.20
C LYS A 312 1.89 18.09 -20.70
N ILE A 313 2.73 18.55 -19.77
CA ILE A 313 3.82 17.74 -19.20
C ILE A 313 3.26 16.63 -18.30
N ILE A 314 2.46 16.97 -17.28
CA ILE A 314 2.06 15.98 -16.27
C ILE A 314 1.13 14.89 -16.83
N THR A 315 0.24 15.22 -17.76
CA THR A 315 -0.76 14.25 -18.29
C THR A 315 -0.19 13.32 -19.36
N THR A 316 0.97 13.64 -19.94
CA THR A 316 1.65 12.76 -20.90
C THR A 316 2.65 11.82 -20.22
N GLY A 317 3.03 12.11 -18.97
CA GLY A 317 3.98 11.34 -18.20
C GLY A 317 3.38 10.25 -17.31
N ILE A 318 4.28 9.50 -16.69
CA ILE A 318 4.02 8.50 -15.67
C ILE A 318 4.31 9.13 -14.29
N ALA A 319 3.41 8.91 -13.35
CA ALA A 319 3.48 9.37 -11.96
C ALA A 319 4.01 8.28 -11.00
N LEU A 320 3.68 7.01 -11.28
CA LEU A 320 4.14 5.84 -10.55
C LEU A 320 4.48 4.75 -11.56
N SER A 321 5.70 4.23 -11.47
CA SER A 321 6.16 3.16 -12.35
C SER A 321 6.67 1.94 -11.59
N HIS A 322 6.53 0.78 -12.23
CA HIS A 322 7.16 -0.48 -11.86
C HIS A 322 7.93 -1.02 -13.07
N ILE A 323 9.21 -1.25 -12.88
CA ILE A 323 10.15 -1.64 -13.93
C ILE A 323 10.91 -2.88 -13.44
N PRO A 324 10.60 -4.07 -13.98
CA PRO A 324 11.42 -5.25 -13.73
C PRO A 324 12.85 -5.01 -14.24
N PHE A 325 13.86 -5.27 -13.42
CA PHE A 325 15.26 -5.06 -13.77
C PHE A 325 16.12 -6.25 -13.32
N LYS A 326 16.45 -7.11 -14.30
CA LYS A 326 17.14 -8.38 -14.08
C LYS A 326 16.36 -9.27 -13.10
N LYS A 327 16.84 -9.44 -11.86
CA LYS A 327 16.21 -10.30 -10.85
C LYS A 327 15.40 -9.53 -9.80
N GLY A 328 15.52 -8.21 -9.78
CA GLY A 328 14.81 -7.36 -8.84
C GLY A 328 13.88 -6.39 -9.55
N ASP A 329 13.12 -5.65 -8.75
CA ASP A 329 12.15 -4.68 -9.24
C ASP A 329 12.52 -3.26 -8.84
N ILE A 330 12.18 -2.32 -9.71
CA ILE A 330 12.38 -0.89 -9.51
C ILE A 330 11.02 -0.22 -9.51
N ILE A 331 10.67 0.45 -8.41
CA ILE A 331 9.44 1.23 -8.28
C ILE A 331 9.82 2.69 -8.13
N LEU A 332 9.32 3.55 -9.01
CA LEU A 332 9.63 4.98 -9.00
C LEU A 332 8.37 5.79 -8.74
N PHE A 333 8.40 6.59 -7.68
CA PHE A 333 7.38 7.57 -7.34
C PHE A 333 7.84 8.97 -7.80
N SER A 334 7.12 9.54 -8.75
CA SER A 334 7.31 10.92 -9.21
C SER A 334 6.74 11.96 -8.24
N PHE A 335 5.97 11.51 -7.26
CA PHE A 335 5.38 12.28 -6.18
C PHE A 335 5.87 11.75 -4.82
N HIS A 336 5.37 12.33 -3.74
CA HIS A 336 5.72 11.96 -2.37
C HIS A 336 4.60 11.09 -1.74
N PRO A 337 4.66 9.75 -1.85
CA PRO A 337 3.68 8.87 -1.21
C PRO A 337 3.75 8.95 0.31
N GLU A 338 4.87 9.41 0.87
CA GLU A 338 5.13 9.56 2.31
C GLU A 338 4.60 10.87 2.90
N LEU A 339 4.13 11.81 2.07
CA LEU A 339 3.61 13.10 2.50
C LEU A 339 2.09 13.16 2.40
N ASN A 340 1.45 13.71 3.43
CA ASN A 340 0.03 14.10 3.43
C ASN A 340 -0.17 15.62 3.51
N SER A 341 0.91 16.38 3.62
CA SER A 341 0.92 17.85 3.52
C SER A 341 2.19 18.32 2.83
N LEU A 342 2.10 19.48 2.17
CA LEU A 342 3.25 20.13 1.57
C LEU A 342 4.00 20.93 2.64
N PRO A 343 5.24 20.57 2.99
CA PRO A 343 6.00 21.24 4.06
C PRO A 343 6.11 22.75 3.85
N GLY A 344 5.95 23.52 4.93
CA GLY A 344 6.03 24.98 4.89
C GLY A 344 4.80 25.70 4.31
N THR A 345 3.70 24.98 4.05
CA THR A 345 2.47 25.56 3.50
C THR A 345 1.21 25.07 4.23
N SER A 346 0.05 25.64 3.91
CA SER A 346 -1.26 25.15 4.36
C SER A 346 -1.85 24.04 3.48
N ILE A 347 -1.18 23.71 2.36
CA ILE A 347 -1.65 22.71 1.39
C ILE A 347 -1.51 21.31 1.99
N LYS A 348 -2.61 20.59 2.08
CA LYS A 348 -2.66 19.23 2.63
C LYS A 348 -3.74 18.38 1.98
N LEU A 349 -3.52 17.07 2.00
CA LEU A 349 -4.54 16.10 1.64
C LEU A 349 -5.62 16.07 2.74
N SER A 350 -6.83 15.65 2.36
CA SER A 350 -7.95 15.46 3.31
C SER A 350 -7.65 14.40 4.37
N ASP A 351 -6.84 13.41 3.98
CA ASP A 351 -6.51 12.22 4.74
C ASP A 351 -5.16 11.66 4.22
N PRO A 352 -4.48 10.79 4.98
CA PRO A 352 -3.17 10.27 4.60
C PRO A 352 -3.25 8.97 3.76
N TYR A 353 -4.36 8.66 3.08
CA TYR A 353 -4.56 7.35 2.45
C TYR A 353 -3.59 7.03 1.32
N ASN A 354 -2.94 8.04 0.74
CA ASN A 354 -1.84 7.85 -0.20
C ASN A 354 -0.69 7.02 0.39
N LEU A 355 -0.50 6.99 1.72
CA LEU A 355 0.46 6.11 2.39
C LEU A 355 0.24 4.62 2.08
N ARG A 356 -0.99 4.21 1.71
CA ARG A 356 -1.27 2.84 1.30
C ARG A 356 -0.49 2.43 0.05
N LEU A 357 -0.15 3.37 -0.84
CA LEU A 357 0.72 3.09 -1.99
C LEU A 357 2.11 2.64 -1.54
N LEU A 358 2.70 3.32 -0.55
CA LEU A 358 4.01 2.94 -0.01
C LEU A 358 3.94 1.59 0.70
N PHE A 359 2.90 1.35 1.50
CA PHE A 359 2.66 0.06 2.14
C PHE A 359 2.59 -1.08 1.10
N ASN A 360 1.74 -0.91 0.08
CA ASN A 360 1.57 -1.93 -0.95
C ASN A 360 2.84 -2.10 -1.79
N ALA A 361 3.59 -1.03 -2.10
CA ALA A 361 4.84 -1.10 -2.85
C ALA A 361 5.92 -1.91 -2.13
N ILE A 362 6.07 -1.73 -0.83
CA ILE A 362 7.00 -2.51 -0.01
C ILE A 362 6.66 -4.00 -0.08
N TYR A 363 5.40 -4.36 0.13
CA TYR A 363 4.96 -5.75 0.11
C TYR A 363 4.96 -6.39 -1.28
N PHE A 364 4.65 -5.61 -2.31
CA PHE A 364 4.75 -6.08 -3.69
C PHE A 364 6.18 -6.45 -4.05
N SER A 365 7.16 -5.62 -3.69
CA SER A 365 8.58 -5.80 -4.06
C SER A 365 9.17 -7.14 -3.61
N ILE A 366 8.63 -7.77 -2.56
CA ILE A 366 9.18 -9.03 -2.01
C ILE A 366 8.36 -10.28 -2.40
N ASN A 367 7.40 -10.09 -3.30
CA ASN A 367 6.49 -11.11 -3.82
C ASN A 367 6.43 -11.11 -5.36
N SER A 368 7.17 -10.21 -6.03
CA SER A 368 7.16 -10.01 -7.49
C SER A 368 7.96 -11.04 -8.27
#